data_AF-W0DUX1-F1
#
_entry.id   AF-W0DUX1-F1
#
_cell.length_a   1.000
_cell.length_b   1.000
_cell.length_c   1.000
_cell.angle_alpha   90.00
_cell.angle_beta   90.00
_cell.angle_gamma   90.00
#
_symmetry.space_group_name_H-M   'P 1'
#
loop_
_entity.id
_entity.type
_entity.pdbx_description
1 polymer ?
#
loop_
_entity_poly.entity_id
_entity_poly.type
_entity_poly.pdbx_seq_one_letter_code
_entity_poly.pdbx_strand_id
1 'polypeptide(L)'
;MQKKKVSRLAAGLLIAQASFLPFSVSNVAANQVAQKSASATHAPARVGQFNVGDQVFVGLPSNTIRDDAFIIGRVTHILDNGDYQLQVMDYVEGHDYGAFCTPVAVSTTSEYGDGWELWQDTRSLRQANLEFVVPRDSVMPYRTGQYHYIERNNTWVVYGRWISDAPILAPERIERARNDAPNYGLEGMTDAFNLAIAHRMAFYENGWGRPYWPYETVPFLNGLLDEVEQILAEDEQIKALFFAKPRDREVLNSSVRNVFLISALDKLVKDSYNQLYEDLSKADAQDVDRLTARLAKLGYEPRR
;
A
#
# COMPACT_ATOMS: atom_id res chain seq x y z
N MET A 1 22.01 -83.20 15.20
CA MET A 1 21.79 -83.61 13.79
C MET A 1 21.08 -82.50 13.04
N GLN A 2 21.77 -81.98 12.00
CA GLN A 2 21.26 -81.49 10.69
C GLN A 2 20.06 -80.50 10.66
N LYS A 3 20.27 -79.21 10.37
CA LYS A 3 20.52 -78.54 9.05
C LYS A 3 19.25 -78.33 8.18
N LYS A 4 18.88 -77.05 7.99
CA LYS A 4 18.53 -76.33 6.72
C LYS A 4 18.13 -74.88 7.12
N LYS A 5 18.85 -73.78 6.89
CA LYS A 5 19.45 -73.09 5.71
C LYS A 5 18.47 -72.50 4.68
N VAL A 6 18.50 -71.14 4.60
CA VAL A 6 18.53 -70.26 3.38
C VAL A 6 17.17 -70.00 2.68
N SER A 7 16.78 -68.84 2.11
CA SER A 7 17.36 -67.54 1.64
C SER A 7 16.34 -66.39 1.90
N ARG A 8 16.69 -65.10 2.09
CA ARG A 8 17.19 -64.02 1.19
C ARG A 8 16.42 -63.78 -0.14
N LEU A 9 16.11 -62.48 -0.34
CA LEU A 9 15.91 -61.68 -1.56
C LEU A 9 14.50 -61.56 -2.20
N ALA A 10 13.92 -60.35 -2.08
CA ALA A 10 13.41 -59.47 -3.16
C ALA A 10 12.71 -58.27 -2.47
N ALA A 11 13.29 -57.08 -2.32
CA ALA A 11 13.63 -56.09 -3.35
C ALA A 11 12.46 -55.83 -4.33
N GLY A 12 11.35 -55.32 -3.81
CA GLY A 12 10.25 -54.75 -4.60
C GLY A 12 10.46 -53.25 -4.79
N LEU A 13 11.16 -52.91 -5.86
CA LEU A 13 11.37 -51.56 -6.38
C LEU A 13 10.05 -51.06 -7.00
N LEU A 14 9.32 -50.18 -6.30
CA LEU A 14 8.17 -49.47 -6.85
C LEU A 14 8.69 -48.27 -7.66
N ILE A 15 8.99 -48.51 -8.94
CA ILE A 15 9.18 -47.45 -9.94
C ILE A 15 7.79 -46.89 -10.25
N ALA A 16 7.47 -45.73 -9.67
CA ALA A 16 6.40 -44.91 -10.19
C ALA A 16 6.87 -44.32 -11.53
N GLN A 17 6.29 -44.82 -12.63
CA GLN A 17 6.41 -44.22 -13.95
C GLN A 17 5.70 -42.87 -13.92
N ALA A 18 6.47 -41.79 -13.73
CA ALA A 18 6.03 -40.45 -14.07
C ALA A 18 6.13 -40.29 -15.59
N SER A 19 4.98 -40.36 -16.25
CA SER A 19 4.83 -40.05 -17.67
C SER A 19 5.23 -38.59 -17.90
N PHE A 20 6.41 -38.39 -18.50
CA PHE A 20 6.82 -37.11 -19.06
C PHE A 20 5.91 -36.78 -20.24
N LEU A 21 5.00 -35.81 -20.04
CA LEU A 21 4.39 -35.10 -21.15
C LEU A 21 5.40 -34.06 -21.67
N PRO A 22 5.69 -34.00 -22.97
CA PRO A 22 6.54 -32.97 -23.53
C PRO A 22 5.76 -31.65 -23.52
N PHE A 23 6.26 -30.67 -22.76
CA PHE A 23 5.88 -29.27 -22.98
C PHE A 23 6.42 -28.85 -24.34
N SER A 24 5.51 -28.77 -25.32
CA SER A 24 5.76 -28.11 -26.59
C SER A 24 6.11 -26.65 -26.34
N VAL A 25 7.36 -26.29 -26.63
CA VAL A 25 7.82 -24.91 -26.71
C VAL A 25 7.21 -24.30 -27.96
N SER A 26 6.11 -23.56 -27.80
CA SER A 26 5.62 -22.67 -28.85
C SER A 26 6.51 -21.44 -28.89
N ASN A 27 7.41 -21.43 -29.88
CA ASN A 27 8.01 -20.20 -30.40
C ASN A 27 6.90 -19.23 -30.79
N VAL A 28 6.68 -18.19 -29.99
CA VAL A 28 5.96 -16.99 -30.43
C VAL A 28 6.99 -15.91 -30.66
N ALA A 29 7.03 -15.50 -31.92
CA ALA A 29 7.90 -14.49 -32.47
C ALA A 29 7.87 -13.19 -31.65
N ALA A 30 9.07 -12.62 -31.49
CA ALA A 30 9.27 -11.24 -31.08
C ALA A 30 8.46 -10.32 -32.01
N ASN A 31 7.40 -9.73 -31.47
CA ASN A 31 6.74 -8.59 -32.07
C ASN A 31 7.05 -7.38 -31.18
N GLN A 32 8.04 -6.60 -31.61
CA GLN A 32 8.32 -5.29 -31.06
C GLN A 32 7.11 -4.39 -31.36
N VAL A 33 6.31 -4.10 -30.32
CA VAL A 33 5.40 -2.96 -30.33
C VAL A 33 5.84 -2.07 -29.18
N ALA A 34 6.37 -0.90 -29.53
CA ALA A 34 6.65 0.19 -28.62
C ALA A 34 5.37 0.56 -27.85
N GLN A 35 5.26 0.12 -26.61
CA GLN A 35 4.27 0.63 -25.68
C GLN A 35 4.78 1.98 -25.14
N LYS A 36 4.31 3.04 -25.80
CA LYS A 36 4.16 4.36 -25.18
C LYS A 36 3.50 4.17 -23.82
N SER A 37 4.15 4.62 -22.76
CA SER A 37 3.64 4.75 -21.41
C SER A 37 2.33 5.54 -21.46
N ALA A 38 1.20 4.82 -21.47
CA ALA A 38 -0.11 5.40 -21.28
C ALA A 38 -0.27 5.56 -19.76
N SER A 39 -0.07 6.78 -19.29
CA SER A 39 -0.59 7.24 -18.01
C SER A 39 -2.03 6.74 -17.88
N ALA A 40 -2.30 5.91 -16.89
CA ALA A 40 -3.65 5.46 -16.58
C ALA A 40 -4.47 6.68 -16.14
N THR A 41 -5.10 7.34 -17.11
CA THR A 41 -6.22 8.27 -16.88
C THR A 41 -7.32 7.46 -16.23
N HIS A 42 -7.38 7.51 -14.91
CA HIS A 42 -8.57 7.16 -14.15
C HIS A 42 -9.71 7.99 -14.73
N ALA A 43 -10.72 7.33 -15.28
CA ALA A 43 -11.87 8.02 -15.83
C ALA A 43 -12.49 8.87 -14.71
N PRO A 44 -12.61 10.20 -14.87
CA PRO A 44 -13.16 11.04 -13.83
C PRO A 44 -14.60 10.59 -13.56
N ALA A 45 -14.93 10.44 -12.27
CA ALA A 45 -16.31 10.34 -11.81
C ALA A 45 -17.11 11.47 -12.47
N ARG A 46 -18.26 11.15 -13.08
CA ARG A 46 -19.03 12.08 -13.93
C ARG A 46 -19.06 13.50 -13.36
N VAL A 47 -18.35 14.39 -14.04
CA VAL A 47 -18.33 15.84 -13.82
C VAL A 47 -19.75 16.35 -13.94
N GLY A 48 -20.39 16.65 -12.81
CA GLY A 48 -21.61 17.45 -12.81
C GLY A 48 -21.28 18.83 -13.38
N GLN A 49 -22.13 19.38 -14.24
CA GLN A 49 -22.07 20.83 -14.47
C GLN A 49 -22.56 21.51 -13.19
N PHE A 50 -21.65 22.16 -12.47
CA PHE A 50 -21.98 22.97 -11.30
C PHE A 50 -22.43 24.36 -11.72
N ASN A 51 -23.35 24.94 -10.97
CA ASN A 51 -23.83 26.31 -11.13
C ASN A 51 -23.17 27.23 -10.10
N VAL A 52 -23.17 28.54 -10.39
CA VAL A 52 -22.83 29.56 -9.39
C VAL A 52 -23.74 29.41 -8.18
N GLY A 53 -23.14 29.38 -7.00
CA GLY A 53 -23.80 29.14 -5.71
C GLY A 53 -23.73 27.69 -5.22
N ASP A 54 -23.37 26.72 -6.08
CA ASP A 54 -23.27 25.32 -5.67
C ASP A 54 -22.12 25.10 -4.68
N GLN A 55 -22.38 24.26 -3.67
CA GLN A 55 -21.33 23.77 -2.78
C GLN A 55 -20.67 22.54 -3.39
N VAL A 56 -19.34 22.55 -3.44
CA VAL A 56 -18.54 21.54 -4.12
C VAL A 56 -17.38 21.07 -3.24
N PHE A 57 -16.75 19.98 -3.66
CA PHE A 57 -15.58 19.40 -3.02
C PHE A 57 -14.44 19.34 -4.03
N VAL A 58 -13.24 19.71 -3.60
CA VAL A 58 -12.02 19.61 -4.40
C VAL A 58 -11.01 18.77 -3.65
N GLY A 59 -10.65 17.62 -4.21
CA GLY A 59 -9.64 16.75 -3.64
C GLY A 59 -8.24 17.19 -4.02
N LEU A 60 -7.30 17.16 -3.05
CA LEU A 60 -5.87 17.38 -3.23
C LEU A 60 -5.13 16.10 -2.80
N PRO A 61 -5.18 15.03 -3.61
CA PRO A 61 -4.65 13.75 -3.20
C PRO A 61 -3.11 13.79 -3.18
N SER A 62 -2.52 13.19 -2.15
CA SER A 62 -1.06 13.05 -2.02
C SER A 62 -0.61 11.58 -2.00
N ASN A 63 0.66 11.36 -2.29
CA ASN A 63 1.31 10.06 -2.12
C ASN A 63 1.53 9.69 -0.64
N THR A 64 1.29 10.61 0.29
CA THR A 64 1.37 10.40 1.74
C THR A 64 0.05 10.83 2.40
N ILE A 65 -0.37 10.15 3.48
CA ILE A 65 -1.56 10.56 4.25
C ILE A 65 -1.37 11.96 4.83
N ARG A 66 -0.15 12.29 5.24
CA ARG A 66 0.14 13.55 5.94
C ARG A 66 -0.17 14.76 5.06
N ASP A 67 0.15 14.64 3.78
CA ASP A 67 0.01 15.73 2.83
C ASP A 67 -1.26 15.59 1.96
N ASP A 68 -2.14 14.62 2.26
CA ASP A 68 -3.45 14.44 1.62
C ASP A 68 -4.40 15.54 2.12
N ALA A 69 -5.10 16.24 1.24
CA ALA A 69 -5.95 17.36 1.66
C ALA A 69 -7.20 17.50 0.80
N PHE A 70 -8.15 18.33 1.26
CA PHE A 70 -9.27 18.75 0.43
C PHE A 70 -9.76 20.13 0.78
N ILE A 71 -10.54 20.69 -0.14
CA ILE A 71 -11.26 21.95 0.03
C ILE A 71 -12.76 21.70 -0.12
N ILE A 72 -13.54 22.29 0.79
CA ILE A 72 -14.97 22.50 0.60
C ILE A 72 -15.14 23.94 0.14
N GLY A 73 -15.80 24.14 -0.99
CA GLY A 73 -15.94 25.47 -1.59
C GLY A 73 -17.33 25.75 -2.13
N ARG A 74 -17.61 27.02 -2.42
CA ARG A 74 -18.81 27.46 -3.14
C ARG A 74 -18.41 28.06 -4.48
N VAL A 75 -19.07 27.64 -5.56
CA VAL A 75 -18.83 28.22 -6.90
C VAL A 75 -19.28 29.67 -6.90
N THR A 76 -18.37 30.61 -7.16
CA THR A 76 -18.67 32.04 -7.29
C THR A 76 -18.71 32.47 -8.75
N HIS A 77 -17.92 31.81 -9.61
CA HIS A 77 -17.90 32.08 -11.04
C HIS A 77 -17.55 30.82 -11.85
N ILE A 78 -17.97 30.81 -13.12
CA ILE A 78 -17.59 29.79 -14.10
C ILE A 78 -16.86 30.54 -15.22
N LEU A 79 -15.60 30.20 -15.43
CA LEU A 79 -14.75 30.84 -16.43
C LEU A 79 -15.11 30.40 -17.86
N ASP A 80 -14.68 31.18 -18.85
CA ASP A 80 -14.93 30.88 -20.27
C ASP A 80 -14.36 29.53 -20.72
N ASN A 81 -13.30 29.06 -20.06
CA ASN A 81 -12.68 27.76 -20.30
C ASN A 81 -13.41 26.59 -19.60
N GLY A 82 -14.45 26.87 -18.80
CA GLY A 82 -15.22 25.89 -18.05
C GLY A 82 -14.71 25.58 -16.65
N ASP A 83 -13.60 26.18 -16.23
CA ASP A 83 -13.08 26.05 -14.87
C ASP A 83 -13.92 26.83 -13.86
N TYR A 84 -13.80 26.46 -12.58
CA TYR A 84 -14.60 27.04 -11.52
C TYR A 84 -13.76 27.97 -10.66
N GLN A 85 -14.28 29.16 -10.38
CA GLN A 85 -13.82 30.00 -9.28
C GLN A 85 -14.61 29.62 -8.03
N LEU A 86 -13.90 29.28 -6.96
CA LEU A 86 -14.49 28.81 -5.72
C LEU A 86 -14.10 29.73 -4.57
N GLN A 87 -15.06 30.11 -3.74
CA GLN A 87 -14.80 30.63 -2.40
C GLN A 87 -14.51 29.44 -1.47
N VAL A 88 -13.35 29.41 -0.81
CA VAL A 88 -13.01 28.41 0.20
C VAL A 88 -13.97 28.57 1.38
N MET A 89 -14.71 27.51 1.71
CA MET A 89 -15.51 27.42 2.92
C MET A 89 -14.76 26.68 4.03
N ASP A 90 -13.97 25.66 3.66
CA ASP A 90 -13.17 24.86 4.60
C ASP A 90 -11.98 24.23 3.88
N TYR A 91 -10.89 24.01 4.61
CA TYR A 91 -9.68 23.35 4.13
C TYR A 91 -9.18 22.38 5.19
N VAL A 92 -9.05 21.11 4.82
CA VAL A 92 -8.68 20.04 5.74
C VAL A 92 -7.45 19.30 5.24
N GLU A 93 -6.48 19.10 6.15
CA GLU A 93 -5.24 18.37 5.92
C GLU A 93 -5.24 16.98 6.61
N GLY A 94 -4.50 16.08 6.00
CA GLY A 94 -4.33 14.64 6.20
C GLY A 94 -4.40 14.03 7.60
N HIS A 95 -4.03 14.77 8.64
CA HIS A 95 -3.94 14.24 10.00
C HIS A 95 -5.22 14.46 10.83
N ASP A 96 -6.15 15.32 10.38
CA ASP A 96 -7.33 15.70 11.17
C ASP A 96 -8.56 14.81 10.92
N TYR A 97 -8.45 13.75 10.10
CA TYR A 97 -9.55 12.83 9.77
C TYR A 97 -9.91 11.80 10.86
N GLY A 98 -9.45 12.01 12.10
CA GLY A 98 -9.55 11.06 13.20
C GLY A 98 -10.86 11.10 13.99
N ALA A 99 -11.76 10.15 13.70
CA ALA A 99 -12.83 9.61 14.55
C ALA A 99 -14.11 10.43 14.84
N PHE A 100 -14.15 11.76 14.78
CA PHE A 100 -15.41 12.52 14.87
C PHE A 100 -15.28 13.89 14.20
N CYS A 101 -15.26 13.94 12.87
CA CYS A 101 -15.29 15.23 12.17
C CYS A 101 -16.73 15.51 11.76
N THR A 102 -17.55 15.90 12.74
CA THR A 102 -18.63 16.85 12.41
C THR A 102 -17.91 18.10 11.91
N PRO A 103 -18.21 18.63 10.71
CA PRO A 103 -17.57 19.84 10.25
C PRO A 103 -17.79 20.94 11.30
N VAL A 104 -16.71 21.49 11.84
CA VAL A 104 -16.79 22.67 12.69
C VAL A 104 -17.10 23.81 11.73
N ALA A 105 -18.36 24.25 11.72
CA ALA A 105 -18.78 25.39 10.94
C ALA A 105 -18.01 26.63 11.37
N VAL A 106 -17.11 27.13 10.53
CA VAL A 106 -16.59 28.49 10.69
C VAL A 106 -17.58 29.44 10.02
N SER A 107 -18.68 29.69 10.72
CA SER A 107 -19.47 30.90 10.50
C SER A 107 -19.07 31.89 11.58
N THR A 108 -18.51 33.03 11.18
CA THR A 108 -18.76 34.31 11.85
C THR A 108 -18.40 35.45 10.89
N THR A 109 -19.42 35.91 10.14
CA THR A 109 -19.66 37.30 9.68
C THR A 109 -18.45 38.24 9.45
N SER A 110 -18.27 38.73 8.21
CA SER A 110 -17.98 40.16 7.93
C SER A 110 -18.11 40.50 6.44
N GLU A 111 -18.42 41.78 6.18
CA GLU A 111 -18.62 42.42 4.88
C GLU A 111 -17.27 42.82 4.23
N TYR A 112 -17.16 42.59 2.90
CA TYR A 112 -16.15 43.13 1.96
C TYR A 112 -14.64 42.83 2.14
N GLY A 113 -14.06 42.10 1.16
CA GLY A 113 -12.91 42.56 0.34
C GLY A 113 -11.46 42.08 0.64
N ASP A 114 -10.74 41.88 -0.48
CA ASP A 114 -9.29 41.75 -0.77
C ASP A 114 -8.47 40.47 -0.42
N GLY A 115 -7.88 39.86 -1.47
CA GLY A 115 -6.60 39.14 -1.39
C GLY A 115 -6.40 37.96 -2.35
N TRP A 116 -5.76 38.18 -3.51
CA TRP A 116 -5.29 37.12 -4.42
C TRP A 116 -3.95 36.54 -3.95
N GLU A 117 -3.80 35.20 -3.85
CA GLU A 117 -2.50 34.53 -3.71
C GLU A 117 -2.40 33.25 -4.56
N LEU A 118 -1.20 32.99 -5.09
CA LEU A 118 -0.86 31.85 -5.96
C LEU A 118 -0.58 30.58 -5.15
N TRP A 119 -1.11 29.47 -5.65
CA TRP A 119 -1.08 28.03 -5.28
C TRP A 119 0.07 27.41 -4.46
N GLN A 120 1.19 28.11 -4.24
CA GLN A 120 2.43 27.52 -3.71
C GLN A 120 2.65 27.75 -2.21
N ASP A 121 1.77 28.51 -1.53
CA ASP A 121 1.83 28.73 -0.08
C ASP A 121 0.53 28.25 0.61
N THR A 122 0.56 27.06 1.22
CA THR A 122 -0.59 26.50 1.96
C THR A 122 -0.82 27.17 3.33
N ARG A 123 0.03 28.12 3.75
CA ARG A 123 -0.10 28.81 5.04
C ARG A 123 -1.28 29.77 5.10
N SER A 124 -1.82 30.22 3.95
CA SER A 124 -2.93 31.18 3.86
C SER A 124 -4.31 30.57 3.61
N LEU A 125 -4.43 29.24 3.42
CA LEU A 125 -5.71 28.55 3.16
C LEU A 125 -6.70 28.57 4.32
N ARG A 126 -6.27 29.02 5.51
CA ARG A 126 -7.13 29.24 6.69
C ARG A 126 -7.73 30.65 6.76
N GLN A 127 -7.44 31.51 5.79
CA GLN A 127 -7.99 32.87 5.72
C GLN A 127 -9.41 32.83 5.16
N ALA A 128 -10.34 33.53 5.81
CA ALA A 128 -11.69 33.67 5.33
C ALA A 128 -11.71 34.41 3.98
N ASN A 129 -12.58 33.97 3.05
CA ASN A 129 -12.81 34.56 1.72
C ASN A 129 -11.72 34.40 0.66
N LEU A 130 -10.83 33.40 0.77
CA LEU A 130 -9.93 33.07 -0.32
C LEU A 130 -10.74 32.53 -1.51
N GLU A 131 -10.61 33.16 -2.68
CA GLU A 131 -11.15 32.65 -3.93
C GLU A 131 -10.06 32.07 -4.81
N PHE A 132 -10.29 30.89 -5.37
CA PHE A 132 -9.31 30.17 -6.17
C PHE A 132 -9.95 29.54 -7.40
N VAL A 133 -9.20 29.50 -8.50
CA VAL A 133 -9.61 28.85 -9.74
C VAL A 133 -9.16 27.39 -9.70
N VAL A 134 -10.08 26.48 -9.93
CA VAL A 134 -9.79 25.04 -10.02
C VAL A 134 -10.19 24.48 -11.38
N PRO A 135 -9.41 23.52 -11.90
CA PRO A 135 -9.79 22.77 -13.08
C PRO A 135 -11.17 22.14 -12.90
N ARG A 136 -12.01 22.23 -13.92
CA ARG A 136 -13.34 21.62 -13.93
C ARG A 136 -13.34 20.16 -13.47
N ASP A 137 -12.34 19.40 -13.91
CA ASP A 137 -12.23 17.96 -13.68
C ASP A 137 -11.76 17.60 -12.26
N SER A 138 -11.33 18.58 -11.47
CA SER A 138 -10.94 18.39 -10.06
C SER A 138 -12.10 18.61 -9.08
N VAL A 139 -13.27 19.05 -9.58
CA VAL A 139 -14.43 19.39 -8.77
C VAL A 139 -15.44 18.24 -8.72
N MET A 140 -15.83 17.87 -7.51
CA MET A 140 -16.79 16.81 -7.23
C MET A 140 -18.03 17.36 -6.52
N PRO A 141 -19.19 16.71 -6.66
CA PRO A 141 -20.34 17.00 -5.80
C PRO A 141 -19.94 16.83 -4.34
N TYR A 142 -20.31 17.79 -3.49
CA TYR A 142 -19.85 17.86 -2.10
C TYR A 142 -19.89 16.52 -1.35
N ARG A 143 -21.07 15.88 -1.31
CA ARG A 143 -21.25 14.59 -0.62
C ARG A 143 -20.41 13.48 -1.23
N THR A 144 -20.30 13.44 -2.56
CA THR A 144 -19.51 12.42 -3.25
C THR A 144 -18.02 12.55 -2.91
N GLY A 145 -17.48 13.77 -2.95
CA GLY A 145 -16.08 14.02 -2.60
C GLY A 145 -15.78 13.70 -1.13
N GLN A 146 -16.70 14.03 -0.21
CA GLN A 146 -16.56 13.65 1.20
C GLN A 146 -16.48 12.15 1.40
N TYR A 147 -17.42 11.38 0.83
CA TYR A 147 -17.38 9.92 0.94
C TYR A 147 -16.11 9.34 0.32
N HIS A 148 -15.66 9.89 -0.81
CA HIS A 148 -14.43 9.46 -1.47
C HIS A 148 -13.20 9.62 -0.55
N TYR A 149 -13.04 10.78 0.09
CA TYR A 149 -11.90 11.02 0.99
C TYR A 149 -12.00 10.27 2.32
N ILE A 150 -13.21 10.03 2.84
CA ILE A 150 -13.40 9.15 4.00
C ILE A 150 -12.90 7.74 3.68
N GLU A 151 -13.28 7.18 2.54
CA GLU A 151 -12.86 5.82 2.18
C GLU A 151 -11.39 5.73 1.77
N ARG A 152 -10.86 6.77 1.13
CA ARG A 152 -9.43 6.94 0.93
C ARG A 152 -8.70 6.85 2.28
N ASN A 153 -9.05 7.69 3.25
CA ASN A 153 -8.45 7.68 4.60
C ASN A 153 -8.64 6.33 5.32
N ASN A 154 -9.83 5.70 5.23
CA ASN A 154 -10.05 4.38 5.81
C ASN A 154 -9.09 3.33 5.24
N THR A 155 -8.76 3.42 3.95
CA THR A 155 -7.79 2.53 3.28
C THR A 155 -6.39 2.73 3.86
N TRP A 156 -5.96 3.98 4.05
CA TRP A 156 -4.70 4.30 4.75
C TRP A 156 -4.68 3.76 6.17
N VAL A 157 -5.76 3.94 6.93
CA VAL A 157 -5.87 3.51 8.33
C VAL A 157 -5.74 1.99 8.46
N VAL A 158 -6.26 1.20 7.51
CA VAL A 158 -6.08 -0.26 7.50
C VAL A 158 -4.59 -0.62 7.40
N TYR A 159 -3.85 0.01 6.48
CA TYR A 159 -2.40 -0.18 6.39
C TYR A 159 -1.66 0.34 7.64
N GLY A 160 -2.01 1.54 8.11
CA GLY A 160 -1.42 2.18 9.29
C GLY A 160 -1.61 1.39 10.58
N ARG A 161 -2.73 0.68 10.73
CA ARG A 161 -2.96 -0.24 11.85
C ARG A 161 -2.09 -1.49 11.75
N TRP A 162 -1.88 -2.01 10.54
CA TRP A 162 -0.97 -3.14 10.33
C TRP A 162 0.48 -2.75 10.62
N ILE A 163 0.96 -1.60 10.11
CA ILE A 163 2.37 -1.19 10.31
C ILE A 163 2.71 -0.92 11.79
N SER A 164 1.73 -0.46 12.58
CA SER A 164 1.90 -0.12 14.00
C SER A 164 1.61 -1.27 14.97
N ASP A 165 1.28 -2.47 14.46
CA ASP A 165 0.83 -3.61 15.27
C ASP A 165 -0.35 -3.26 16.21
N ALA A 166 -1.14 -2.24 15.83
CA ALA A 166 -2.44 -1.96 16.44
C ALA A 166 -3.35 -3.19 16.29
N PRO A 167 -4.47 -3.30 17.05
CA PRO A 167 -5.22 -4.55 17.21
C PRO A 167 -5.36 -5.35 15.93
N ILE A 168 -5.07 -6.66 16.03
CA ILE A 168 -4.92 -7.58 14.89
C ILE A 168 -6.07 -7.38 13.90
N LEU A 169 -5.70 -7.05 12.66
CA LEU A 169 -6.62 -6.99 11.54
C LEU A 169 -6.68 -8.34 10.85
N ALA A 170 -7.88 -8.87 10.68
CA ALA A 170 -8.10 -10.07 9.90
C ALA A 170 -7.67 -9.86 8.44
N PRO A 171 -7.06 -10.85 7.78
CA PRO A 171 -6.64 -10.75 6.38
C PRO A 171 -7.74 -10.26 5.43
N GLU A 172 -8.99 -10.64 5.67
CA GLU A 172 -10.15 -10.25 4.85
C GLU A 172 -10.41 -8.75 4.90
N ARG A 173 -10.10 -8.08 6.02
CA ARG A 173 -10.19 -6.62 6.13
C ARG A 173 -9.11 -5.93 5.31
N ILE A 174 -7.90 -6.50 5.30
CA ILE A 174 -6.77 -5.99 4.50
C ILE A 174 -7.05 -6.22 3.02
N GLU A 175 -7.58 -7.38 2.65
CA GLU A 175 -7.97 -7.72 1.28
C GLU A 175 -9.06 -6.79 0.73
N ARG A 176 -10.07 -6.46 1.55
CA ARG A 176 -11.08 -5.47 1.14
C ARG A 176 -10.44 -4.11 0.84
N ALA A 177 -9.58 -3.61 1.73
CA ALA A 177 -8.87 -2.36 1.52
C ALA A 177 -7.98 -2.40 0.26
N ARG A 178 -7.31 -3.53 0.00
CA ARG A 178 -6.55 -3.75 -1.24
C ARG A 178 -7.41 -3.62 -2.49
N ASN A 179 -8.56 -4.29 -2.49
CA ASN A 179 -9.46 -4.30 -3.65
C ASN A 179 -10.12 -2.93 -3.88
N ASP A 180 -10.34 -2.17 -2.81
CA ASP A 180 -10.95 -0.84 -2.87
C ASP A 180 -9.93 0.28 -3.20
N ALA A 181 -8.63 0.08 -2.91
CA ALA A 181 -7.59 1.09 -3.06
C ALA A 181 -7.54 1.76 -4.46
N PRO A 182 -7.69 1.04 -5.60
CA PRO A 182 -7.72 1.67 -6.92
C PRO A 182 -8.88 2.67 -7.10
N ASN A 183 -10.02 2.45 -6.44
CA ASN A 183 -11.17 3.36 -6.54
C ASN A 183 -10.90 4.72 -5.86
N TYR A 184 -9.86 4.79 -5.03
CA TYR A 184 -9.49 5.96 -4.25
C TYR A 184 -8.13 6.55 -4.65
N GLY A 185 -7.55 6.13 -5.78
CA GLY A 185 -6.23 6.59 -6.25
C GLY A 185 -5.10 6.13 -5.33
N LEU A 186 -5.22 4.91 -4.80
CA LEU A 186 -4.26 4.25 -3.91
C LEU A 186 -3.80 2.91 -4.48
N GLU A 187 -3.91 2.70 -5.79
CA GLU A 187 -3.54 1.45 -6.47
C GLU A 187 -2.11 1.00 -6.17
N GLY A 188 -1.20 1.95 -5.92
CA GLY A 188 0.17 1.67 -5.51
C GLY A 188 0.31 0.93 -4.16
N MET A 189 -0.74 0.85 -3.34
CA MET A 189 -0.74 0.10 -2.09
C MET A 189 -0.91 -1.41 -2.28
N THR A 190 -1.24 -1.89 -3.48
CA THR A 190 -1.62 -3.29 -3.73
C THR A 190 -0.55 -4.28 -3.26
N ASP A 191 0.70 -4.08 -3.67
CA ASP A 191 1.83 -4.94 -3.29
C ASP A 191 2.06 -4.92 -1.77
N ALA A 192 1.97 -3.73 -1.18
CA ALA A 192 2.15 -3.56 0.26
C ALA A 192 1.05 -4.27 1.07
N PHE A 193 -0.18 -4.31 0.57
CA PHE A 193 -1.26 -5.08 1.19
C PHE A 193 -1.11 -6.59 1.02
N ASN A 194 -0.60 -7.06 -0.13
CA ASN A 194 -0.28 -8.48 -0.32
C ASN A 194 0.77 -8.94 0.71
N LEU A 195 1.83 -8.14 0.87
CA LEU A 195 2.85 -8.35 1.89
C LEU A 195 2.28 -8.31 3.31
N ALA A 196 1.33 -7.42 3.59
CA ALA A 196 0.66 -7.35 4.89
C ALA A 196 -0.16 -8.61 5.21
N ILE A 197 -0.86 -9.16 4.21
CA ILE A 197 -1.60 -10.42 4.33
C ILE A 197 -0.62 -11.58 4.55
N ALA A 198 0.43 -11.69 3.73
CA ALA A 198 1.44 -12.74 3.87
C ALA A 198 2.13 -12.68 5.25
N HIS A 199 2.41 -11.47 5.76
CA HIS A 199 2.91 -11.26 7.11
C HIS A 199 1.96 -11.81 8.18
N ARG A 200 0.66 -11.52 8.08
CA ARG A 200 -0.33 -12.05 9.02
C ARG A 200 -0.33 -13.58 9.00
N MET A 201 -0.29 -14.18 7.82
CA MET A 201 -0.23 -15.63 7.66
C MET A 201 1.05 -16.26 8.23
N ALA A 202 2.15 -15.51 8.30
CA ALA A 202 3.40 -16.01 8.86
C ALA A 202 3.44 -16.03 10.40
N PHE A 203 2.59 -15.22 11.06
CA PHE A 203 2.58 -15.08 12.52
C PHE A 203 1.35 -15.66 13.22
N TYR A 204 0.26 -15.90 12.49
CA TYR A 204 -1.02 -16.32 13.07
C TYR A 204 -1.69 -17.43 12.26
N GLU A 205 -2.36 -18.36 12.95
CA GLU A 205 -3.24 -19.34 12.33
C GLU A 205 -4.33 -18.65 11.51
N ASN A 206 -4.41 -18.97 10.20
CA ASN A 206 -5.30 -18.30 9.24
C ASN A 206 -5.16 -16.76 9.21
N GLY A 207 -4.02 -16.22 9.67
CA GLY A 207 -3.72 -14.79 9.67
C GLY A 207 -4.39 -13.95 10.76
N TRP A 208 -5.21 -14.54 11.64
CA TRP A 208 -5.86 -13.81 12.74
C TRP A 208 -6.22 -14.65 13.97
N GLY A 209 -6.03 -15.97 13.89
CA GLY A 209 -6.31 -16.90 14.98
C GLY A 209 -5.21 -16.88 16.05
N ARG A 210 -4.88 -18.06 16.57
CA ARG A 210 -3.83 -18.19 17.59
C ARG A 210 -2.49 -17.67 17.01
N PRO A 211 -1.72 -16.86 17.77
CA PRO A 211 -0.35 -16.56 17.39
C PRO A 211 0.49 -17.84 17.40
N TYR A 212 1.32 -17.99 16.39
CA TYR A 212 2.32 -19.06 16.34
C TYR A 212 3.38 -18.85 17.41
N TRP A 213 3.90 -19.95 17.94
CA TRP A 213 5.12 -19.90 18.74
C TRP A 213 6.29 -19.45 17.85
N PRO A 214 7.32 -18.79 18.41
CA PRO A 214 8.50 -18.37 17.67
C PRO A 214 9.10 -19.38 16.68
N TYR A 215 9.23 -20.64 17.12
CA TYR A 215 9.78 -21.69 16.27
C TYR A 215 8.84 -22.13 15.13
N GLU A 216 7.52 -21.91 15.28
CA GLU A 216 6.51 -22.24 14.26
C GLU A 216 6.53 -21.22 13.12
N THR A 217 6.96 -19.97 13.36
CA THR A 217 6.96 -18.91 12.34
C THR A 217 8.11 -19.04 11.34
N VAL A 218 9.24 -19.62 11.74
CA VAL A 218 10.48 -19.71 10.93
C VAL A 218 10.25 -20.19 9.48
N PRO A 219 9.56 -21.33 9.21
CA PRO A 219 9.32 -21.75 7.83
C PRO A 219 8.46 -20.76 7.04
N PHE A 220 7.47 -20.13 7.67
CA PHE A 220 6.63 -19.12 7.01
C PHE A 220 7.39 -17.83 6.73
N LEU A 221 8.27 -17.41 7.64
CA LEU A 221 9.14 -16.25 7.42
C LEU A 221 10.14 -16.50 6.28
N ASN A 222 10.63 -17.73 6.12
CA ASN A 222 11.38 -18.10 4.93
C ASN A 222 10.51 -17.96 3.65
N GLY A 223 9.26 -18.41 3.65
CA GLY A 223 8.36 -18.17 2.51
C GLY A 223 8.14 -16.67 2.24
N LEU A 224 7.95 -15.88 3.30
CA LEU A 224 7.73 -14.44 3.21
C LEU A 224 8.95 -13.68 2.66
N LEU A 225 10.16 -14.10 3.03
CA LEU A 225 11.37 -13.53 2.45
C LEU A 225 11.55 -13.94 0.97
N ASP A 226 10.96 -15.05 0.50
CA ASP A 226 11.00 -15.40 -0.93
C ASP A 226 10.24 -14.34 -1.74
N GLU A 227 9.09 -13.87 -1.23
CA GLU A 227 8.33 -12.77 -1.83
C GLU A 227 9.12 -11.44 -1.81
N VAL A 228 9.78 -11.12 -0.69
CA VAL A 228 10.64 -9.94 -0.58
C VAL A 228 11.77 -9.98 -1.62
N GLU A 229 12.50 -11.10 -1.70
CA GLU A 229 13.60 -11.26 -2.63
C GLU A 229 13.13 -11.21 -4.09
N GLN A 230 11.96 -11.77 -4.39
CA GLN A 230 11.36 -11.68 -5.72
C GLN A 230 11.02 -10.23 -6.10
N ILE A 231 10.36 -9.48 -5.22
CA ILE A 231 10.05 -8.06 -5.47
C ILE A 231 11.32 -7.26 -5.75
N LEU A 232 12.37 -7.47 -4.95
CA LEU A 232 13.65 -6.78 -5.15
C LEU A 232 14.35 -7.22 -6.44
N ALA A 233 14.20 -8.48 -6.86
CA ALA A 233 14.79 -8.98 -8.10
C ALA A 233 14.08 -8.47 -9.36
N GLU A 234 12.76 -8.29 -9.29
CA GLU A 234 11.94 -7.84 -10.42
C GLU A 234 11.94 -6.32 -10.61
N ASP A 235 12.22 -5.56 -9.54
CA ASP A 235 12.15 -4.10 -9.54
C ASP A 235 13.44 -3.46 -9.02
N GLU A 236 14.35 -3.14 -9.95
CA GLU A 236 15.63 -2.51 -9.62
C GLU A 236 15.47 -1.12 -8.98
N GLN A 237 14.38 -0.39 -9.26
CA GLN A 237 14.15 0.92 -8.63
C GLN A 237 13.78 0.75 -7.15
N ILE A 238 12.84 -0.16 -6.84
CA ILE A 238 12.48 -0.49 -5.46
C ILE A 238 13.67 -1.09 -4.72
N LYS A 239 14.47 -1.95 -5.36
CA LYS A 239 15.69 -2.50 -4.78
C LYS A 239 16.71 -1.42 -4.43
N ALA A 240 17.02 -0.52 -5.37
CA ALA A 240 17.93 0.58 -5.11
C ALA A 240 17.43 1.46 -3.94
N LEU A 241 16.12 1.77 -3.92
CA LEU A 241 15.51 2.55 -2.86
C LEU A 241 15.52 1.82 -1.50
N PHE A 242 15.27 0.52 -1.48
CA PHE A 242 15.28 -0.31 -0.27
C PHE A 242 16.66 -0.32 0.40
N PHE A 243 17.73 -0.51 -0.38
CA PHE A 243 19.10 -0.58 0.12
C PHE A 243 19.77 0.79 0.37
N ALA A 244 19.20 1.89 -0.12
CA ALA A 244 19.77 3.23 0.08
C ALA A 244 19.77 3.64 1.57
N LYS A 245 20.93 4.10 2.08
CA LYS A 245 21.10 4.58 3.46
C LYS A 245 21.96 5.87 3.48
N PRO A 246 21.37 7.06 3.72
CA PRO A 246 19.93 7.35 3.88
C PRO A 246 19.17 7.21 2.55
N ARG A 247 17.85 7.04 2.62
CA ARG A 247 16.97 7.07 1.44
C ARG A 247 16.71 8.50 0.99
N ASP A 248 16.66 8.70 -0.32
CA ASP A 248 16.17 9.93 -0.92
C ASP A 248 14.66 10.07 -0.66
N ARG A 249 14.27 11.13 0.04
CA ARG A 249 12.87 11.38 0.41
C ARG A 249 12.02 11.81 -0.76
N GLU A 250 12.58 12.52 -1.73
CA GLU A 250 11.85 12.94 -2.93
C GLU A 250 11.51 11.71 -3.77
N VAL A 251 12.47 10.80 -3.95
CA VAL A 251 12.24 9.53 -4.66
C VAL A 251 11.26 8.64 -3.90
N LEU A 252 11.37 8.55 -2.57
CA LEU A 252 10.43 7.78 -1.75
C LEU A 252 8.99 8.30 -1.87
N ASN A 253 8.81 9.62 -1.81
CA ASN A 253 7.48 10.25 -1.84
C ASN A 253 6.95 10.47 -3.27
N SER A 254 7.70 10.10 -4.31
CA SER A 254 7.32 10.30 -5.70
C SER A 254 6.12 9.45 -6.16
N SER A 255 5.80 8.37 -5.45
CA SER A 255 4.59 7.58 -5.70
C SER A 255 4.06 6.89 -4.44
N VAL A 256 2.75 6.65 -4.40
CA VAL A 256 2.09 5.79 -3.40
C VAL A 256 2.86 4.48 -3.27
N ARG A 257 3.16 3.80 -4.38
CA ARG A 257 3.85 2.51 -4.34
C ARG A 257 5.18 2.56 -3.60
N ASN A 258 6.02 3.56 -3.87
CA ASN A 258 7.31 3.68 -3.20
C ASN A 258 7.17 3.83 -1.69
N VAL A 259 6.28 4.73 -1.23
CA VAL A 259 6.07 4.98 0.20
C VAL A 259 5.66 3.70 0.93
N PHE A 260 4.63 3.02 0.41
CA PHE A 260 4.01 1.90 1.11
C PHE A 260 4.76 0.58 0.95
N LEU A 261 5.30 0.30 -0.23
CA LEU A 261 6.03 -0.93 -0.47
C LEU A 261 7.34 -0.93 0.32
N ILE A 262 8.11 0.17 0.31
CA ILE A 262 9.35 0.26 1.09
C ILE A 262 9.09 0.12 2.58
N SER A 263 8.06 0.79 3.10
CA SER A 263 7.63 0.65 4.50
C SER A 263 7.24 -0.79 4.85
N ALA A 264 6.53 -1.48 3.96
CA ALA A 264 6.14 -2.88 4.17
C ALA A 264 7.36 -3.81 4.19
N LEU A 265 8.27 -3.66 3.22
CA LEU A 265 9.52 -4.41 3.15
C LEU A 265 10.37 -4.20 4.42
N ASP A 266 10.51 -2.95 4.88
CA ASP A 266 11.23 -2.63 6.11
C ASP A 266 10.65 -3.34 7.34
N LYS A 267 9.32 -3.29 7.52
CA LYS A 267 8.65 -3.97 8.63
C LYS A 267 8.86 -5.48 8.56
N LEU A 268 8.63 -6.09 7.40
CA LEU A 268 8.78 -7.52 7.18
C LEU A 268 10.17 -8.04 7.54
N VAL A 269 11.20 -7.36 7.03
CA VAL A 269 12.59 -7.76 7.27
C VAL A 269 12.96 -7.54 8.74
N LYS A 270 12.51 -6.44 9.35
CA LYS A 270 12.75 -6.15 10.76
C LYS A 270 12.05 -7.16 11.67
N ASP A 271 10.79 -7.49 11.44
CA ASP A 271 10.03 -8.43 12.27
C ASP A 271 10.57 -9.85 12.13
N SER A 272 10.96 -10.23 10.91
CA SER A 272 11.67 -11.49 10.65
C SER A 272 13.03 -11.55 11.38
N TYR A 273 13.76 -10.44 11.41
CA TYR A 273 15.02 -10.33 12.16
C TYR A 273 14.81 -10.41 13.68
N ASN A 274 13.78 -9.76 14.21
CA ASN A 274 13.44 -9.84 15.62
C ASN A 274 13.11 -11.28 16.04
N GLN A 275 12.52 -12.08 15.15
CA GLN A 275 12.22 -13.48 15.41
C GLN A 275 13.46 -14.32 15.75
N LEU A 276 14.64 -13.97 15.24
CA LEU A 276 15.90 -14.66 15.53
C LEU A 276 16.36 -14.51 16.99
N TYR A 277 15.78 -13.58 17.74
CA TYR A 277 16.10 -13.33 19.15
C TYR A 277 15.13 -14.00 20.12
N GLU A 278 14.13 -14.72 19.61
CA GLU A 278 13.16 -15.48 20.40
C GLU A 278 13.64 -16.93 20.66
N ASP A 279 12.88 -17.70 21.43
CA ASP A 279 13.18 -19.13 21.66
C ASP A 279 12.89 -19.99 20.42
N LEU A 280 13.95 -20.26 19.66
CA LEU A 280 13.93 -21.10 18.46
C LEU A 280 14.43 -22.53 18.71
N SER A 281 14.53 -22.98 19.97
CA SER A 281 15.10 -24.30 20.32
C SER A 281 14.38 -25.50 19.69
N LYS A 282 13.13 -25.31 19.24
CA LYS A 282 12.29 -26.31 18.59
C LYS A 282 12.16 -26.11 17.07
N ALA A 283 12.78 -25.07 16.51
CA ALA A 283 12.77 -24.83 15.08
C ALA A 283 13.73 -25.81 14.37
N ASP A 284 13.48 -26.07 13.09
CA ASP A 284 14.45 -26.78 12.27
C ASP A 284 15.71 -25.91 12.08
N ALA A 285 16.88 -26.47 12.37
CA ALA A 285 18.14 -25.72 12.33
C ALA A 285 18.46 -25.21 10.91
N GLN A 286 18.11 -25.95 9.86
CA GLN A 286 18.35 -25.52 8.48
C GLN A 286 17.45 -24.35 8.10
N ASP A 287 16.20 -24.35 8.58
CA ASP A 287 15.28 -23.23 8.37
C ASP A 287 15.75 -21.96 9.09
N VAL A 288 16.29 -22.09 10.32
CA VAL A 288 16.87 -20.96 11.06
C VAL A 288 18.13 -20.44 10.37
N ASP A 289 19.02 -21.32 9.90
CA ASP A 289 20.22 -20.94 9.16
C ASP A 289 19.86 -20.24 7.84
N ARG A 290 18.85 -20.75 7.13
CA ARG A 290 18.33 -20.13 5.89
C ARG A 290 17.78 -18.74 6.17
N LEU A 291 16.94 -18.58 7.20
CA LEU A 291 16.37 -17.29 7.58
C LEU A 291 17.48 -16.29 7.91
N THR A 292 18.44 -16.71 8.73
CA THR A 292 19.59 -15.91 9.14
C THR A 292 20.43 -15.44 7.95
N ALA A 293 20.78 -16.36 7.04
CA ALA A 293 21.60 -16.04 5.87
C ALA A 293 20.92 -15.04 4.93
N ARG A 294 19.59 -15.09 4.82
CA ARG A 294 18.81 -14.19 3.96
C ARG A 294 18.67 -12.80 4.55
N LEU A 295 18.39 -12.72 5.85
CA LEU A 295 18.37 -11.45 6.57
C LEU A 295 19.72 -10.74 6.49
N ALA A 296 20.83 -11.47 6.58
CA ALA A 296 22.17 -10.92 6.38
C ALA A 296 22.33 -10.29 4.98
N LYS A 297 21.85 -10.94 3.90
CA LYS A 297 21.85 -10.36 2.55
C LYS A 297 21.01 -9.09 2.43
N LEU A 298 19.94 -8.99 3.22
CA LEU A 298 19.08 -7.81 3.31
C LEU A 298 19.66 -6.72 4.24
N GLY A 299 20.87 -6.92 4.78
CA GLY A 299 21.58 -5.96 5.62
C GLY A 299 21.23 -6.03 7.12
N TYR A 300 20.69 -7.15 7.58
CA TYR A 300 20.33 -7.43 8.96
C TYR A 300 21.16 -8.61 9.49
N GLU A 301 22.42 -8.34 9.85
CA GLU A 301 23.30 -9.34 10.45
C GLU A 301 23.01 -9.49 11.95
N PRO A 302 22.74 -10.71 12.46
CA PRO A 302 22.59 -10.91 13.89
C PRO A 302 23.89 -10.56 14.59
N ARG A 303 23.82 -9.62 15.53
CA ARG A 303 24.96 -9.34 16.41
C ARG A 303 25.19 -10.56 17.29
N ARG A 304 26.31 -11.24 17.08
CA ARG A 304 26.82 -12.33 17.91
C ARG A 304 27.33 -11.80 19.24
#